data_AF-A0A1R3IG33-F1
#
_entry.id   AF-A0A1R3IG33-F1
#
_cell.length_a   1.000
_cell.length_b   1.000
_cell.length_c   1.000
_cell.angle_alpha   90.00
_cell.angle_beta   90.00
_cell.angle_gamma   90.00
#
_symmetry.space_group_name_H-M   'P 1'
#
loop_
_entity.id
_entity.type
_entity.pdbx_description
1 polymer ?
#
loop_
_entity_poly.entity_id
_entity_poly.type
_entity_poly.pdbx_seq_one_letter_code
_entity_poly.pdbx_strand_id
1 'polypeptide(L)'
;MSSRDFIFFSVFIVTLFELISSVPQAYAIGKYEDQSFKPSSPFSQALETLQNKTGYTFKSIGLLRRAMTHSSFSRENNKALSTLGTHIIETSVSVHSLEENIDMSSKELNNLISEISNVDSSCAVDGMRLWLQKVVRVSPKTDPSTATIVCGAFRAMFGAIAIDSGSTDEAGNVFWSVHNGKIGRAASL
;
A
#
# COMPACT_ATOMS: atom_id res chain seq x y z
N MET A 1 12.16 -52.24 -28.67
CA MET A 1 12.02 -52.09 -30.13
C MET A 1 10.86 -51.12 -30.37
N SER A 2 11.15 -49.84 -30.65
CA SER A 2 11.23 -49.19 -31.98
C SER A 2 9.94 -48.39 -32.20
N SER A 3 9.90 -47.07 -32.02
CA SER A 3 10.49 -45.96 -32.80
C SER A 3 9.72 -45.66 -34.10
N ARG A 4 9.27 -44.39 -34.20
CA ARG A 4 8.86 -43.61 -35.40
C ARG A 4 7.47 -43.97 -35.94
N ASP A 5 6.57 -43.02 -36.21
CA ASP A 5 6.77 -41.97 -37.21
C ASP A 5 6.20 -40.59 -36.82
N PHE A 6 7.03 -39.60 -37.10
CA PHE A 6 6.75 -38.17 -37.05
C PHE A 6 6.83 -37.68 -38.51
N ILE A 7 6.01 -36.69 -38.86
CA ILE A 7 6.15 -35.76 -39.99
C ILE A 7 5.55 -36.21 -41.34
N PHE A 8 4.97 -35.21 -42.01
CA PHE A 8 4.67 -35.06 -43.44
C PHE A 8 3.20 -35.22 -43.84
N PHE A 9 2.41 -34.14 -43.67
CA PHE A 9 1.60 -33.67 -44.80
C PHE A 9 1.59 -32.14 -44.84
N SER A 10 2.38 -31.66 -45.78
CA SER A 10 2.71 -30.28 -46.08
C SER A 10 1.75 -29.72 -47.14
N VAL A 11 1.18 -28.55 -46.85
CA VAL A 11 1.00 -27.34 -47.71
C VAL A 11 0.22 -27.43 -49.04
N PHE A 12 -0.45 -26.31 -49.37
CA PHE A 12 -1.08 -25.88 -50.65
C PHE A 12 -2.54 -26.36 -50.84
N ILE A 13 -3.55 -25.50 -51.02
CA ILE A 13 -3.65 -24.47 -52.08
C ILE A 13 -4.43 -23.23 -51.60
N VAL A 14 -3.95 -22.09 -52.10
CA VAL A 14 -4.37 -20.70 -51.91
C VAL A 14 -5.31 -20.25 -53.07
N THR A 15 -6.09 -19.21 -52.79
CA THR A 15 -6.76 -18.22 -53.70
C THR A 15 -8.01 -18.61 -54.51
N LEU A 16 -9.09 -17.81 -54.35
CA LEU A 16 -9.56 -16.74 -55.27
C LEU A 16 -10.87 -16.13 -54.68
N PHE A 17 -10.92 -14.94 -54.04
CA PHE A 17 -11.03 -13.58 -54.60
C PHE A 17 -12.18 -13.48 -55.65
N GLU A 18 -13.29 -12.75 -55.45
CA GLU A 18 -13.39 -11.28 -55.47
C GLU A 18 -14.85 -10.78 -55.25
N LEU A 19 -14.95 -9.55 -54.75
CA LEU A 19 -15.95 -8.49 -55.04
C LEU A 19 -17.46 -8.69 -54.77
N ILE A 20 -17.97 -8.10 -53.68
CA ILE A 20 -19.14 -7.19 -53.75
C ILE A 20 -18.88 -5.88 -52.99
N SER A 21 -18.95 -4.83 -53.78
CA SER A 21 -18.91 -3.38 -53.62
C SER A 21 -19.57 -2.73 -52.39
N SER A 22 -18.79 -1.86 -51.75
CA SER A 22 -19.11 -0.51 -51.24
C SER A 22 -20.58 -0.06 -51.09
N VAL A 23 -21.02 0.15 -49.85
CA VAL A 23 -21.96 1.22 -49.45
C VAL A 23 -21.49 1.83 -48.12
N PRO A 24 -21.16 3.14 -48.05
CA PRO A 24 -20.87 3.83 -46.80
C PRO A 24 -22.17 4.37 -46.22
N GLN A 25 -22.61 3.84 -45.08
CA GLN A 25 -23.82 4.32 -44.41
C GLN A 25 -23.50 4.85 -43.00
N ALA A 26 -23.58 6.19 -42.93
CA ALA A 26 -23.91 7.02 -41.78
C ALA A 26 -22.97 7.04 -40.58
N TYR A 27 -22.36 8.20 -40.40
CA TYR A 27 -21.86 8.74 -39.15
C TYR A 27 -22.86 8.50 -38.00
N ALA A 28 -22.47 7.64 -37.06
CA ALA A 28 -22.88 7.79 -35.67
C ALA A 28 -21.66 8.35 -34.91
N ILE A 29 -21.58 9.67 -34.81
CA ILE A 29 -20.83 10.32 -33.72
C ILE A 29 -21.61 9.98 -32.45
N GLY A 30 -21.40 8.77 -31.95
CA GLY A 30 -21.68 8.45 -30.57
C GLY A 30 -20.72 9.29 -29.75
N LYS A 31 -21.23 10.34 -29.13
CA LYS A 31 -20.57 10.98 -27.99
C LYS A 31 -20.12 9.85 -27.08
N TYR A 32 -18.82 9.60 -27.01
CA TYR A 32 -18.24 9.06 -25.80
C TYR A 32 -18.52 10.13 -24.75
N GLU A 33 -19.65 9.98 -24.06
CA GLU A 33 -19.85 10.64 -22.78
C GLU A 33 -18.69 10.19 -21.90
N ASP A 34 -17.71 11.11 -21.83
CA ASP A 34 -16.88 11.42 -20.69
C ASP A 34 -17.10 10.44 -19.52
N GLN A 35 -16.09 9.61 -19.26
CA GLN A 35 -16.04 8.77 -18.08
C GLN A 35 -16.37 9.66 -16.89
N SER A 36 -17.59 9.46 -16.36
CA SER A 36 -18.14 10.28 -15.30
C SER A 36 -17.08 10.52 -14.24
N PHE A 37 -16.59 11.76 -14.17
CA PHE A 37 -15.74 12.25 -13.09
C PHE A 37 -16.61 12.21 -11.82
N LYS A 38 -16.81 11.02 -11.24
CA LYS A 38 -17.40 10.92 -9.92
C LYS A 38 -16.41 11.57 -8.98
N PRO A 39 -16.75 12.68 -8.31
CA PRO A 39 -15.84 13.28 -7.35
C PRO A 39 -15.49 12.21 -6.31
N SER A 40 -14.20 11.90 -6.18
CA SER A 40 -13.71 10.96 -5.19
C SER A 40 -14.14 11.45 -3.80
N SER A 41 -14.66 10.56 -2.95
CA SER A 41 -15.08 10.97 -1.61
C SER A 41 -13.90 11.58 -0.86
N PRO A 42 -14.12 12.52 0.09
CA PRO A 42 -13.04 13.13 0.86
C PRO A 42 -12.10 12.10 1.50
N PHE A 43 -12.66 10.97 1.95
CA PHE A 43 -11.88 9.86 2.48
C PHE A 43 -10.99 9.21 1.41
N SER A 44 -11.50 8.99 0.19
CA SER A 44 -10.69 8.39 -0.89
C SER A 44 -9.51 9.30 -1.29
N GLN A 45 -9.74 10.62 -1.35
CA GLN A 45 -8.67 11.60 -1.60
C GLN A 45 -7.62 11.62 -0.49
N ALA A 46 -8.06 11.49 0.77
CA ALA A 46 -7.15 11.40 1.91
C ALA A 46 -6.27 10.14 1.84
N LEU A 47 -6.81 9.01 1.40
CA LEU A 47 -6.03 7.77 1.20
C LEU A 47 -5.06 7.89 0.02
N GLU A 48 -5.45 8.54 -1.06
CA GLU A 48 -4.56 8.84 -2.18
C GLU A 48 -3.40 9.75 -1.74
N THR A 49 -3.70 10.81 -1.00
CA THR A 49 -2.69 11.69 -0.40
C THR A 49 -1.75 10.91 0.52
N LEU A 50 -2.27 9.97 1.30
CA LEU A 50 -1.46 9.14 2.18
C LEU A 50 -0.50 8.24 1.40
N GLN A 51 -0.96 7.60 0.31
CA GLN A 51 -0.09 6.82 -0.57
C GLN A 51 1.03 7.65 -1.19
N ASN A 52 0.72 8.88 -1.62
CA ASN A 52 1.72 9.81 -2.15
C ASN A 52 2.75 10.20 -1.07
N LYS A 53 2.30 10.45 0.16
CA LYS A 53 3.18 10.78 1.30
C LYS A 53 4.03 9.60 1.79
N THR A 54 3.62 8.36 1.55
CA THR A 54 4.41 7.18 1.92
C THR A 54 5.26 6.66 0.77
N GLY A 55 4.98 7.07 -0.47
CA GLY A 55 5.61 6.52 -1.67
C GLY A 55 5.17 5.08 -1.98
N TYR A 56 4.16 4.55 -1.28
CA TYR A 56 3.64 3.20 -1.50
C TYR A 56 2.24 3.26 -2.11
N THR A 57 2.06 2.66 -3.28
CA THR A 57 0.77 2.53 -3.96
C THR A 57 0.18 1.14 -3.71
N PHE A 58 -0.97 1.08 -3.03
CA PHE A 58 -1.65 -0.17 -2.72
C PHE A 58 -2.27 -0.81 -3.96
N LYS A 59 -2.04 -2.11 -4.14
CA LYS A 59 -2.75 -2.96 -5.12
C LYS A 59 -4.20 -3.14 -4.69
N SER A 60 -4.43 -3.33 -3.39
CA SER A 60 -5.73 -3.42 -2.75
C SER A 60 -5.95 -2.26 -1.80
N ILE A 61 -6.56 -1.18 -2.30
CA ILE A 61 -6.90 0.00 -1.50
C ILE A 61 -7.82 -0.33 -0.30
N GLY A 62 -8.51 -1.48 -0.33
CA GLY A 62 -9.28 -2.00 0.80
C GLY A 62 -8.45 -2.24 2.06
N LEU A 63 -7.19 -2.66 1.90
CA LEU A 63 -6.27 -2.87 3.01
C LEU A 63 -5.90 -1.55 3.70
N LEU A 64 -5.59 -0.50 2.93
CA LEU A 64 -5.33 0.83 3.47
C LEU A 64 -6.58 1.44 4.13
N ARG A 65 -7.76 1.26 3.52
CA ARG A 65 -9.04 1.65 4.14
C ARG A 65 -9.21 1.00 5.50
N ARG A 66 -8.92 -0.30 5.61
CA ARG A 66 -9.02 -1.05 6.86
C ARG A 66 -7.97 -0.60 7.88
N ALA A 67 -6.73 -0.34 7.46
CA ALA A 67 -5.69 0.22 8.32
C ALA A 67 -6.09 1.58 8.93
N MET A 68 -6.79 2.41 8.16
CA MET A 68 -7.33 3.71 8.59
C MET A 68 -8.71 3.62 9.26
N THR A 69 -9.07 2.46 9.83
CA THR A 69 -10.36 2.24 10.51
C THR A 69 -10.14 1.74 11.92
N HIS A 70 -10.43 2.59 12.91
CA HIS A 70 -10.33 2.21 14.31
C HIS A 70 -11.49 1.30 14.74
N SER A 71 -11.26 0.49 15.78
CA SER A 71 -12.26 -0.43 16.32
C SER A 71 -13.53 0.22 16.86
N SER A 72 -13.51 1.51 17.19
CA SER A 72 -14.73 2.25 17.54
C SER A 72 -15.60 2.57 16.33
N PHE A 73 -15.05 2.61 15.12
CA PHE A 73 -15.81 2.90 13.90
C PHE A 73 -16.49 1.66 13.32
N SER A 74 -15.81 0.50 13.32
CA SER A 74 -16.31 -0.72 12.70
C SER A 74 -15.72 -1.99 13.34
N ARG A 75 -16.44 -3.12 13.19
CA ARG A 75 -15.90 -4.45 13.50
C ARG A 75 -14.79 -4.86 12.52
N GLU A 76 -14.90 -4.43 11.27
CA GLU A 76 -13.80 -4.53 10.31
C GLU A 76 -12.85 -3.36 10.53
N ASN A 77 -11.81 -3.58 11.31
CA ASN A 77 -10.90 -2.53 11.77
C ASN A 77 -9.42 -2.96 11.68
N ASN A 78 -8.59 -2.04 12.12
CA ASN A 78 -7.15 -2.08 12.01
C ASN A 78 -6.42 -2.86 13.12
N LYS A 79 -7.10 -3.41 14.13
CA LYS A 79 -6.41 -4.03 15.28
C LYS A 79 -5.42 -5.13 14.87
N ALA A 80 -5.86 -6.07 14.04
CA ALA A 80 -5.00 -7.17 13.60
C ALA A 80 -3.82 -6.68 12.74
N LEU A 81 -4.06 -5.72 11.84
CA LEU A 81 -3.02 -5.09 11.03
C LEU A 81 -2.04 -4.29 11.90
N SER A 82 -2.53 -3.66 12.97
CA SER A 82 -1.72 -2.90 13.91
C SER A 82 -0.76 -3.82 14.67
N THR A 83 -1.23 -4.98 15.14
CA THR A 83 -0.38 -6.00 15.76
C THR A 83 0.71 -6.48 14.80
N LEU A 84 0.34 -6.83 13.56
CA LEU A 84 1.33 -7.23 12.54
C LEU A 84 2.35 -6.12 12.28
N GLY A 85 1.87 -4.88 12.14
CA GLY A 85 2.71 -3.71 11.92
C GLY A 85 3.70 -3.42 13.04
N THR A 86 3.32 -3.65 14.30
CA THR A 86 4.25 -3.57 15.44
C THR A 86 5.44 -4.50 15.21
N HIS A 87 5.19 -5.77 14.93
CA HIS A 87 6.26 -6.76 14.74
C HIS A 87 7.13 -6.46 13.51
N ILE A 88 6.54 -5.95 12.43
CA ILE A 88 7.29 -5.51 11.24
C ILE A 88 8.23 -4.37 11.61
N ILE A 89 7.76 -3.35 12.32
CA ILE A 89 8.59 -2.21 12.72
C ILE A 89 9.73 -2.67 13.63
N GLU A 90 9.44 -3.46 14.67
CA GLU A 90 10.45 -3.98 15.60
C GLU A 90 11.49 -4.85 14.88
N THR A 91 11.06 -5.70 13.94
CA THR A 91 11.95 -6.53 13.12
C THR A 91 12.80 -5.66 12.19
N SER A 92 12.20 -4.67 11.53
CA SER A 92 12.90 -3.74 10.64
C SER A 92 13.94 -2.91 11.38
N VAL A 93 13.65 -2.50 12.62
CA VAL A 93 14.64 -1.87 13.50
C VAL A 93 15.77 -2.83 13.83
N SER A 94 15.43 -4.06 14.20
CA SER A 94 16.41 -5.07 14.59
C SER A 94 17.38 -5.40 13.45
N VAL A 95 16.85 -5.65 12.26
CA VAL A 95 17.65 -5.96 11.06
C VAL A 95 18.55 -4.78 10.73
N HIS A 96 18.00 -3.57 10.64
CA HIS A 96 18.77 -2.40 10.27
C HIS A 96 19.92 -2.11 11.25
N SER A 97 19.65 -2.20 12.57
CA SER A 97 20.68 -1.98 13.59
C SER A 97 21.79 -3.03 13.57
N LEU A 98 21.47 -4.29 13.28
CA LEU A 98 22.46 -5.38 13.21
C LEU A 98 23.22 -5.39 11.88
N GLU A 99 22.62 -4.90 10.79
CA GLU A 99 23.32 -4.64 9.54
C GLU A 99 24.38 -3.54 9.69
N GLU A 100 24.08 -2.49 10.47
CA GLU A 100 25.02 -1.41 10.78
C GLU A 100 26.11 -1.83 11.77
N ASN A 101 25.74 -2.58 12.81
CA ASN A 101 26.66 -3.06 13.84
C ASN A 101 26.25 -4.44 14.36
N ILE A 102 26.84 -5.49 13.79
CA ILE A 102 26.57 -6.88 14.17
C ILE A 102 27.04 -7.23 15.59
N ASP A 103 28.00 -6.48 16.13
CA ASP A 103 28.55 -6.68 17.48
C ASP A 103 27.74 -5.95 18.58
N MET A 104 26.63 -5.30 18.22
CA MET A 104 25.72 -4.64 19.16
C MET A 104 25.20 -5.61 20.23
N SER A 105 25.17 -5.18 21.50
CA SER A 105 24.63 -6.01 22.56
C SER A 105 23.11 -6.13 22.48
N SER A 106 22.56 -7.25 22.96
CA SER A 106 21.10 -7.44 23.07
C SER A 106 20.41 -6.33 23.89
N LYS A 107 21.10 -5.77 24.90
CA LYS A 107 20.56 -4.67 25.70
C LYS A 107 20.41 -3.39 24.87
N GLU A 108 21.43 -3.04 24.09
CA GLU A 108 21.40 -1.86 23.21
C GLU A 108 20.32 -2.02 22.14
N LEU A 109 20.24 -3.19 21.50
CA LEU A 109 19.22 -3.50 20.51
C LEU A 109 17.80 -3.34 21.06
N ASN A 110 17.53 -3.92 22.24
CA ASN A 110 16.22 -3.82 22.88
C ASN A 110 15.87 -2.37 23.29
N ASN A 111 16.86 -1.55 23.66
CA ASN A 111 16.63 -0.14 23.95
C ASN A 111 16.21 0.62 22.69
N LEU A 112 16.90 0.41 21.56
CA LEU A 112 16.56 1.03 20.27
C LEU A 112 15.16 0.62 19.79
N ILE A 113 14.84 -0.67 19.87
CA ILE A 113 13.51 -1.18 19.55
C ILE A 113 12.44 -0.50 20.41
N SER A 114 12.66 -0.41 21.73
CA SER A 114 11.73 0.22 22.67
C SER A 114 11.53 1.71 22.38
N GLU A 115 12.60 2.43 22.04
CA GLU A 115 12.55 3.86 21.70
C GLU A 115 11.76 4.11 20.42
N ILE A 116 12.08 3.39 19.34
CA ILE A 116 11.44 3.57 18.03
C ILE A 116 10.00 3.06 18.04
N SER A 117 9.72 1.98 18.76
CA SER A 117 8.36 1.45 18.87
C SER A 117 7.49 2.22 19.87
N ASN A 118 8.04 3.18 20.62
CA ASN A 118 7.30 3.92 21.64
C ASN A 118 6.09 4.65 21.05
N VAL A 119 4.96 4.57 21.76
CA VAL A 119 3.69 5.16 21.30
C VAL A 119 3.77 6.68 21.24
N ASP A 120 4.15 7.33 22.33
CA ASP A 120 4.03 8.79 22.48
C ASP A 120 5.21 9.53 21.84
N SER A 121 6.44 9.02 21.99
CA SER A 121 7.65 9.71 21.54
C SER A 121 8.06 9.40 20.10
N SER A 122 7.50 8.37 19.47
CA SER A 122 7.91 7.93 18.12
C SER A 122 6.71 7.67 17.20
N CYS A 123 6.01 6.55 17.40
CA CYS A 123 4.99 6.06 16.48
C CYS A 123 3.82 7.04 16.28
N ALA A 124 3.33 7.67 17.35
CA ALA A 124 2.30 8.71 17.23
C ALA A 124 2.86 9.98 16.58
N VAL A 125 4.11 10.35 16.86
CA VAL A 125 4.76 11.53 16.26
C VAL A 125 4.83 11.39 14.73
N ASP A 126 5.27 10.23 14.23
CA ASP A 126 5.31 9.97 12.79
C ASP A 126 3.92 9.88 12.18
N GLY A 127 2.96 9.26 12.87
CA GLY A 127 1.56 9.28 12.44
C GLY A 127 0.97 10.69 12.36
N MET A 128 1.31 11.58 13.29
CA MET A 128 0.89 12.99 13.25
C MET A 128 1.54 13.74 12.09
N ARG A 129 2.82 13.48 11.78
CA ARG A 129 3.52 14.04 10.61
C ARG A 129 2.87 13.63 9.29
N LEU A 130 2.31 12.42 9.23
CA LEU A 130 1.51 11.94 8.09
C LEU A 130 0.07 12.44 8.10
N TRP A 131 -0.35 13.17 9.13
CA TRP A 131 -1.71 13.67 9.34
C TRP A 131 -2.76 12.56 9.56
N LEU A 132 -2.37 11.42 10.14
CA LEU A 132 -3.27 10.28 10.33
C LEU A 132 -4.49 10.60 11.21
N GLN A 133 -4.38 11.54 12.15
CA GLN A 133 -5.50 12.04 12.96
C GLN A 133 -6.64 12.67 12.13
N LYS A 134 -6.39 13.03 10.86
CA LYS A 134 -7.40 13.53 9.92
C LYS A 134 -7.91 12.46 8.96
N VAL A 135 -7.24 11.30 8.89
CA VAL A 135 -7.56 10.21 7.97
C VAL A 135 -8.26 9.06 8.68
N VAL A 136 -7.83 8.73 9.90
CA VAL A 136 -8.36 7.60 10.66
C VAL A 136 -9.84 7.81 10.97
N ARG A 137 -10.64 6.81 10.61
CA ARG A 137 -12.08 6.80 10.90
C ARG A 137 -12.31 6.27 12.31
N VAL A 138 -13.06 7.03 13.09
CA VAL A 138 -13.39 6.74 14.49
C VAL A 138 -14.88 7.02 14.73
N SER A 139 -15.45 6.47 15.80
CA SER A 139 -16.82 6.83 16.22
C SER A 139 -16.91 8.32 16.62
N PRO A 140 -18.10 8.96 16.56
CA PRO A 140 -18.27 10.38 16.91
C PRO A 140 -17.78 10.77 18.32
N LYS A 141 -17.72 9.84 19.27
CA LYS A 141 -17.30 10.08 20.66
C LYS A 141 -15.82 9.77 20.91
N THR A 142 -15.09 9.37 19.88
CA THR A 142 -13.68 8.98 19.97
C THR A 142 -12.82 10.09 19.38
N ASP A 143 -11.83 10.58 20.12
CA ASP A 143 -10.87 11.55 19.58
C ASP A 143 -9.81 10.83 18.71
N PRO A 144 -9.79 11.08 17.39
CA PRO A 144 -8.81 10.45 16.49
C PRO A 144 -7.37 10.92 16.71
N SER A 145 -7.16 11.99 17.50
CA SER A 145 -5.85 12.60 17.75
C SER A 145 -5.10 11.97 18.93
N THR A 146 -5.73 11.04 19.65
CA THR A 146 -5.09 10.33 20.75
C THR A 146 -3.89 9.50 20.24
N ALA A 147 -2.78 9.53 20.99
CA ALA A 147 -1.53 8.89 20.57
C ALA A 147 -1.70 7.40 20.26
N THR A 148 -2.50 6.68 21.05
CA THR A 148 -2.78 5.25 20.85
C THR A 148 -3.54 4.98 19.55
N ILE A 149 -4.48 5.85 19.14
CA ILE A 149 -5.22 5.69 17.89
C ILE A 149 -4.33 6.02 16.69
N VAL A 150 -3.59 7.13 16.77
CA VAL A 150 -2.67 7.55 15.71
C VAL A 150 -1.58 6.50 15.50
N CYS A 151 -0.93 6.07 16.58
CA CYS A 151 0.09 5.02 16.51
C CYS A 151 -0.51 3.68 16.05
N GLY A 152 -1.72 3.35 16.49
CA GLY A 152 -2.43 2.14 16.04
C GLY A 152 -2.65 2.13 14.52
N ALA A 153 -3.09 3.26 13.95
CA ALA A 153 -3.26 3.44 12.52
C ALA A 153 -1.92 3.44 11.76
N PHE A 154 -0.89 4.07 12.33
CA PHE A 154 0.47 4.09 11.77
C PHE A 154 1.02 2.66 11.63
N ARG A 155 1.03 1.88 12.71
CA ARG A 155 1.42 0.46 12.68
C ARG A 155 0.58 -0.32 11.69
N ALA A 156 -0.74 -0.14 11.72
CA ALA A 156 -1.64 -0.85 10.82
C ALA A 156 -1.40 -0.58 9.33
N MET A 157 -0.88 0.61 8.99
CA MET A 157 -0.50 0.93 7.63
C MET A 157 0.64 0.04 7.16
N PHE A 158 1.70 -0.16 7.95
CA PHE A 158 2.81 -1.05 7.58
C PHE A 158 2.41 -2.53 7.61
N GLY A 159 1.53 -2.92 8.53
CA GLY A 159 0.88 -4.24 8.48
C GLY A 159 0.10 -4.45 7.18
N ALA A 160 -0.63 -3.43 6.72
CA ALA A 160 -1.36 -3.47 5.46
C ALA A 160 -0.42 -3.51 4.24
N ILE A 161 0.68 -2.75 4.26
CA ILE A 161 1.70 -2.77 3.20
C ILE A 161 2.27 -4.18 3.06
N ALA A 162 2.68 -4.83 4.15
CA ALA A 162 3.24 -6.18 4.09
C ALA A 162 2.28 -7.22 3.52
N ILE A 163 0.97 -7.11 3.83
CA ILE A 163 -0.05 -7.99 3.26
C ILE A 163 -0.30 -7.70 1.77
N ASP A 164 -0.27 -6.43 1.38
CA ASP A 164 -0.51 -5.99 -0.01
C ASP A 164 0.68 -6.31 -0.93
N SER A 165 1.91 -6.16 -0.42
CA SER A 165 3.14 -6.49 -1.13
C SER A 165 3.46 -7.99 -1.10
N GLY A 166 3.11 -8.68 -0.01
CA GLY A 166 3.59 -10.01 0.31
C GLY A 166 5.02 -10.01 0.90
N SER A 167 5.51 -8.86 1.37
CA SER A 167 6.89 -8.67 1.84
C SER A 167 6.97 -7.80 3.09
N THR A 168 7.54 -8.34 4.16
CA THR A 168 7.84 -7.60 5.41
C THR A 168 8.97 -6.59 5.20
N ASP A 169 9.93 -6.91 4.34
CA ASP A 169 11.10 -6.07 4.08
C ASP A 169 10.69 -4.80 3.33
N GLU A 170 9.77 -4.93 2.36
CA GLU A 170 9.22 -3.76 1.67
C GLU A 170 8.48 -2.83 2.64
N ALA A 171 7.67 -3.38 3.55
CA ALA A 171 7.01 -2.59 4.58
C ALA A 171 8.02 -1.89 5.52
N GLY A 172 9.10 -2.58 5.90
CA GLY A 172 10.21 -2.03 6.69
C GLY A 172 10.94 -0.88 5.97
N ASN A 173 11.19 -1.03 4.67
CA ASN A 173 11.81 0.01 3.83
C ASN A 173 10.94 1.27 3.73
N VAL A 174 9.63 1.11 3.56
CA VAL A 174 8.69 2.23 3.58
C VAL A 174 8.68 2.87 4.97
N PHE A 175 8.67 2.06 6.05
CA PHE A 175 8.75 2.57 7.42
C PHE A 175 9.98 3.46 7.62
N TRP A 176 11.17 2.99 7.27
CA TRP A 176 12.40 3.78 7.42
C TRP A 176 12.41 5.05 6.58
N SER A 177 11.77 5.03 5.41
CA SER A 177 11.62 6.21 4.55
C SER A 177 10.72 7.27 5.19
N VAL A 178 9.65 6.84 5.88
CA VAL A 178 8.75 7.71 6.66
C VAL A 178 9.44 8.22 7.93
N HIS A 179 10.01 7.31 8.73
CA HIS A 179 10.60 7.61 10.05
C HIS A 179 11.78 8.60 9.94
N ASN A 180 12.65 8.42 8.95
CA ASN A 180 13.78 9.33 8.71
C ASN A 180 13.39 10.63 7.99
N GLY A 181 12.11 10.85 7.68
CA GLY A 181 11.63 12.04 6.98
C GLY A 181 12.10 12.18 5.53
N LYS A 182 12.60 11.10 4.91
CA LYS A 182 13.14 11.13 3.54
C LYS A 182 12.05 11.41 2.49
N ILE A 183 10.80 11.00 2.75
CA ILE A 183 9.71 11.14 1.77
C ILE A 183 9.19 12.58 1.66
N GLY A 184 9.48 13.47 2.62
CA GLY A 184 9.13 14.90 2.55
C GLY A 184 10.03 15.75 1.65
N ARG A 185 11.22 15.26 1.26
CA ARG A 185 12.18 16.03 0.44
C ARG A 185 11.95 15.88 -1.07
N ALA A 186 11.33 14.80 -1.52
CA ALA A 186 11.07 14.55 -2.94
C ALA A 186 9.86 15.34 -3.50
N ALA A 187 9.00 15.88 -2.64
CA ALA A 187 7.84 16.70 -3.03
C ALA A 187 8.10 18.22 -2.94
N SER A 188 9.36 18.63 -2.72
CA SER A 188 9.78 20.04 -2.59
C SER A 188 10.88 20.46 -3.59
N LEU A 189 11.07 19.68 -4.66
CA LEU A 189 11.92 20.01 -5.81
C LEU A 189 11.06 19.92 -7.09
#